data_AF-A0A2E5WBR7-F1
#
_entry.id   AF-A0A2E5WBR7-F1
#
_cell.length_a   1.000
_cell.length_b   1.000
_cell.length_c   1.000
_cell.angle_alpha   90.00
_cell.angle_beta   90.00
_cell.angle_gamma   90.00
#
_symmetry.space_group_name_H-M   'P 1'
#
loop_
_entity.id
_entity.type
_entity.pdbx_description
1 polymer ?
#
loop_
_entity_poly.entity_id
_entity_poly.type
_entity_poly.pdbx_seq_one_letter_code
_entity_poly.pdbx_strand_id
1 'polypeptide(L)'
;MMIKTLDRISHILRSNVNEVLDRLEDPEKMVRQMVRDMEAAVDRAVGAVSTAVADQRRLAKENAATRERIENMHAKATLAFERGDEALARQALARMVVLEETLAGIEPALNQGQQTVEDLRAKLSMLRDDLRDAQNRQGALIARLRNARRADEQHADVIGEHSPVKDVQNLERRLQ
;
A
#
# COMPACT_ATOMS: atom_id res chain seq x y z
N MET A 1 -2.44 -10.98 -0.02
CA MET A 1 -2.41 -11.09 1.46
C MET A 1 -2.58 -9.75 2.19
N MET A 2 -2.77 -8.62 1.48
CA MET A 2 -2.74 -7.25 2.04
C MET A 2 -4.10 -6.75 2.60
N ILE A 3 -5.22 -7.23 2.05
CA ILE A 3 -6.59 -6.92 2.52
C ILE A 3 -6.83 -7.47 3.95
N LYS A 4 -6.07 -8.50 4.35
CA LYS A 4 -6.24 -9.20 5.63
C LYS A 4 -5.90 -8.35 6.85
N THR A 5 -5.00 -7.37 6.78
CA THR A 5 -4.60 -6.60 7.98
C THR A 5 -5.65 -5.56 8.34
N LEU A 6 -6.15 -4.83 7.34
CA LEU A 6 -7.24 -3.87 7.47
C LEU A 6 -8.54 -4.54 7.94
N ASP A 7 -8.86 -5.68 7.34
CA ASP A 7 -10.00 -6.50 7.75
C ASP A 7 -9.84 -6.98 9.18
N ARG A 8 -8.63 -7.31 9.64
CA ARG A 8 -8.40 -7.73 11.03
C ARG A 8 -8.53 -6.58 12.03
N ILE A 9 -8.07 -5.36 11.73
CA ILE A 9 -8.29 -4.20 12.63
C ILE A 9 -9.79 -3.89 12.69
N SER A 10 -10.45 -3.88 11.54
CA SER A 10 -11.89 -3.69 11.43
C SER A 10 -12.69 -4.80 12.12
N HIS A 11 -12.18 -6.03 12.11
CA HIS A 11 -12.78 -7.16 12.79
C HIS A 11 -12.64 -7.02 14.31
N ILE A 12 -11.46 -6.66 14.83
CA ILE A 12 -11.26 -6.38 16.28
C ILE A 12 -12.18 -5.24 16.74
N LEU A 13 -12.43 -4.25 15.90
CA LEU A 13 -13.36 -3.15 16.19
C LEU A 13 -14.83 -3.58 16.24
N ARG A 14 -15.21 -4.64 15.51
CA ARG A 14 -16.59 -5.15 15.41
C ARG A 14 -16.86 -6.37 16.30
N SER A 15 -15.85 -7.16 16.64
CA SER A 15 -15.99 -8.39 17.43
C SER A 15 -16.14 -8.09 18.91
N ASN A 16 -16.82 -8.98 19.64
CA ASN A 16 -16.84 -8.94 21.10
C ASN A 16 -15.40 -9.11 21.63
N VAL A 17 -14.92 -8.17 22.44
CA VAL A 17 -13.54 -8.12 22.92
C VAL A 17 -13.16 -9.40 23.69
N ASN A 18 -14.14 -10.06 24.33
CA ASN A 18 -13.94 -11.32 25.04
C ASN A 18 -13.51 -12.47 24.10
N GLU A 19 -14.09 -12.57 22.89
CA GLU A 19 -13.70 -13.62 21.92
C GLU A 19 -12.28 -13.39 21.36
N VAL A 20 -11.82 -12.14 21.36
CA VAL A 20 -10.46 -11.74 20.98
C VAL A 20 -9.47 -12.08 22.09
N LEU A 21 -9.87 -11.94 23.35
CA LEU A 21 -9.05 -12.30 24.52
C LEU A 21 -8.81 -13.80 24.62
N ASP A 22 -9.86 -14.61 24.45
CA ASP A 22 -9.77 -16.07 24.56
C ASP A 22 -8.88 -16.71 23.47
N ARG A 23 -8.75 -16.04 22.32
CA ARG A 23 -8.01 -16.56 21.15
C ARG A 23 -6.59 -16.02 21.02
N LEU A 24 -6.24 -14.95 21.74
CA LEU A 24 -4.96 -14.26 21.54
C LEU A 24 -4.19 -14.14 22.84
N GLU A 25 -3.00 -14.72 22.84
CA GLU A 25 -2.05 -14.65 23.96
C GLU A 25 -1.62 -13.21 24.27
N ASP A 26 -1.38 -12.38 23.24
CA ASP A 26 -1.16 -10.93 23.41
C ASP A 26 -1.83 -10.02 22.36
N PRO A 27 -3.14 -9.73 22.49
CA PRO A 27 -3.87 -8.80 21.61
C PRO A 27 -3.27 -7.40 21.52
N GLU A 28 -2.64 -6.87 22.57
CA GLU A 28 -2.00 -5.55 22.48
C GLU A 28 -0.80 -5.55 21.54
N LYS A 29 0.08 -6.55 21.68
CA LYS A 29 1.24 -6.72 20.80
C LYS A 29 0.79 -6.99 19.37
N MET A 30 -0.29 -7.72 19.17
CA MET A 30 -0.88 -7.94 17.85
C MET A 30 -1.32 -6.63 17.21
N VAL A 31 -2.11 -5.79 17.88
CA VAL A 31 -2.54 -4.48 17.35
C VAL A 31 -1.33 -3.60 16.99
N ARG A 32 -0.30 -3.56 17.86
CA ARG A 32 0.95 -2.84 17.55
C ARG A 32 1.67 -3.41 16.32
N GLN A 33 1.70 -4.73 16.17
CA GLN A 33 2.31 -5.37 14.99
C GLN A 33 1.55 -5.05 13.71
N MET A 34 0.23 -5.02 13.76
CA MET A 34 -0.60 -4.72 12.59
C MET A 34 -0.35 -3.31 12.06
N VAL A 35 -0.21 -2.32 12.95
CA VAL A 35 0.17 -0.95 12.56
C VAL A 35 1.55 -0.93 11.91
N ARG A 36 2.55 -1.64 12.47
CA ARG A 36 3.88 -1.78 11.84
C ARG A 36 3.82 -2.44 10.46
N ASP A 37 2.98 -3.47 10.30
CA ASP A 37 2.82 -4.16 9.02
C ASP A 37 2.20 -3.22 7.97
N MET A 38 1.29 -2.32 8.39
CA MET A 38 0.71 -1.27 7.55
C MET A 38 1.73 -0.20 7.17
N GLU A 39 2.57 0.25 8.13
CA GLU A 39 3.70 1.16 7.87
C GLU A 39 4.63 0.57 6.80
N ALA A 40 5.06 -0.68 6.97
CA ALA A 40 5.88 -1.37 5.98
C ALA A 40 5.17 -1.54 4.62
N ALA A 41 3.83 -1.63 4.62
CA ALA A 41 3.04 -1.67 3.38
C ALA A 41 3.06 -0.33 2.65
N VAL A 42 2.93 0.79 3.37
CA VAL A 42 3.08 2.14 2.84
C VAL A 42 4.48 2.31 2.24
N ASP A 43 5.53 1.90 2.94
CA ASP A 43 6.91 2.02 2.44
C ASP A 43 7.13 1.25 1.13
N ARG A 44 6.63 0.01 1.06
CA ARG A 44 6.66 -0.77 -0.19
C ARG A 44 5.90 -0.08 -1.32
N ALA A 45 4.74 0.51 -1.02
CA ALA A 45 3.94 1.24 -2.01
C ALA A 45 4.65 2.52 -2.49
N VAL A 46 5.34 3.25 -1.60
CA VAL A 46 6.20 4.40 -1.99
C VAL A 46 7.31 3.93 -2.94
N GLY A 47 7.95 2.80 -2.65
CA GLY A 47 8.95 2.20 -3.54
C GLY A 47 8.37 1.90 -4.93
N ALA A 48 7.22 1.23 -4.99
CA ALA A 48 6.54 0.90 -6.25
C ALA A 48 6.16 2.15 -7.06
N VAL A 49 5.61 3.19 -6.42
CA VAL A 49 5.32 4.48 -7.07
C VAL A 49 6.60 5.11 -7.62
N SER A 50 7.69 5.06 -6.86
CA SER A 50 8.97 5.65 -7.27
C SER A 50 9.54 4.97 -8.52
N THR A 51 9.52 3.63 -8.56
CA THR A 51 9.93 2.86 -9.73
C THR A 51 9.06 3.17 -10.95
N ALA A 52 7.73 3.15 -10.79
CA ALA A 52 6.81 3.45 -11.90
C ALA A 52 7.01 4.87 -12.46
N VAL A 53 7.23 5.87 -11.58
CA VAL A 53 7.54 7.25 -12.01
C VAL A 53 8.87 7.33 -12.75
N ALA A 54 9.89 6.59 -12.31
CA ALA A 54 11.18 6.55 -12.99
C ALA A 54 11.05 5.96 -14.39
N ASP A 55 10.32 4.85 -14.54
CA ASP A 55 10.06 4.21 -15.82
C ASP A 55 9.24 5.11 -16.76
N GLN A 56 8.18 5.75 -16.26
CA GLN A 56 7.40 6.73 -17.01
C GLN A 56 8.29 7.88 -17.51
N ARG A 57 9.16 8.43 -16.65
CA ARG A 57 10.08 9.51 -17.04
C ARG A 57 11.09 9.08 -18.10
N ARG A 58 11.58 7.85 -18.01
CA ARG A 58 12.48 7.28 -19.02
C ARG A 58 11.78 7.21 -20.37
N LEU A 59 10.56 6.66 -20.43
CA LEU A 59 9.76 6.59 -21.64
C LEU A 59 9.42 7.99 -22.19
N ALA A 60 9.08 8.94 -21.33
CA ALA A 60 8.79 10.31 -21.74
C ALA A 60 10.01 10.99 -22.39
N LYS A 61 11.21 10.78 -21.83
CA LYS A 61 12.46 11.28 -22.40
C LYS A 61 12.77 10.64 -23.75
N GLU A 62 12.57 9.33 -23.88
CA GLU A 62 12.78 8.60 -25.13
C GLU A 62 11.80 9.06 -26.22
N ASN A 63 10.53 9.27 -25.86
CA ASN A 63 9.50 9.81 -26.73
C ASN A 63 9.87 11.21 -27.25
N ALA A 64 10.25 12.12 -26.34
CA ALA A 64 10.66 13.49 -26.69
C ALA A 64 11.89 13.50 -27.61
N ALA A 65 12.92 12.72 -27.30
CA ALA A 65 14.12 12.61 -28.13
C ALA A 65 13.81 12.04 -29.53
N THR A 66 12.86 11.10 -29.63
CA THR A 66 12.44 10.53 -30.91
C THR A 66 11.68 11.56 -31.75
N ARG A 67 10.78 12.34 -31.14
CA ARG A 67 10.09 13.45 -31.82
C ARG A 67 11.06 14.49 -32.36
N GLU A 68 12.04 14.90 -31.55
CA GLU A 68 13.09 15.84 -31.99
C GLU A 68 13.88 15.29 -33.20
N ARG A 69 14.17 13.98 -33.21
CA ARG A 69 14.85 13.33 -34.35
C ARG A 69 13.97 13.33 -35.61
N ILE A 70 12.67 13.12 -35.47
CA ILE A 70 11.69 13.19 -36.58
C ILE A 70 11.69 14.60 -37.16
N GLU A 71 11.55 15.64 -36.33
CA GLU A 71 11.58 17.05 -36.76
C GLU A 71 12.87 17.40 -37.50
N ASN A 72 14.01 16.95 -36.98
CA ASN A 72 15.30 17.13 -37.62
C ASN A 72 15.41 16.41 -38.98
N MET A 73 14.84 15.21 -39.12
CA MET A 73 14.81 14.49 -40.40
C MET A 73 13.88 15.20 -41.40
N HIS A 74 12.73 15.69 -40.94
CA HIS A 74 11.81 16.47 -41.75
C HIS A 74 12.50 17.72 -42.31
N ALA A 75 13.15 18.52 -41.44
CA ALA A 75 13.90 19.71 -41.86
C ALA A 75 15.00 19.39 -42.89
N LYS A 76 15.72 18.27 -42.70
CA LYS A 76 16.73 17.80 -43.67
C LYS A 76 16.12 17.39 -45.00
N ALA A 77 14.98 16.70 -44.98
CA ALA A 77 14.27 16.30 -46.19
C ALA A 77 13.80 17.53 -46.98
N THR A 78 13.21 18.52 -46.31
CA THR A 78 12.77 19.78 -46.92
C THR A 78 13.93 20.52 -47.56
N LEU A 79 15.05 20.69 -46.84
CA LEU A 79 16.21 21.40 -47.37
C LEU A 79 16.87 20.69 -48.56
N ALA A 80 16.91 19.35 -48.54
CA ALA A 80 17.41 18.56 -49.67
C ALA A 80 16.49 18.71 -50.90
N PHE A 81 15.18 18.69 -50.68
CA PHE A 81 14.19 18.88 -51.73
C PHE A 81 14.28 20.28 -52.36
N GLU A 82 14.39 21.33 -51.56
CA GLU A 82 14.59 22.71 -52.03
C GLU A 82 15.87 22.89 -52.87
N ARG A 83 16.91 22.10 -52.58
CA ARG A 83 18.17 22.08 -53.33
C ARG A 83 18.13 21.18 -54.57
N GLY A 84 17.02 20.52 -54.85
CA GLY A 84 16.85 19.58 -55.96
C GLY A 84 17.54 18.22 -55.74
N ASP A 85 18.03 17.93 -54.54
CA ASP A 85 18.63 16.63 -54.18
C ASP A 85 17.54 15.67 -53.70
N GLU A 86 16.79 15.14 -54.68
CA GLU A 86 15.67 14.25 -54.44
C GLU A 86 16.10 12.91 -53.80
N ALA A 87 17.32 12.45 -54.08
CA ALA A 87 17.86 11.22 -53.48
C ALA A 87 18.07 11.39 -51.98
N LEU A 88 18.69 12.50 -51.56
CA LEU A 88 18.88 12.81 -50.14
C LEU A 88 17.55 13.08 -49.43
N ALA A 89 16.60 13.75 -50.08
CA ALA A 89 15.26 13.98 -49.54
C ALA A 89 14.53 12.65 -49.26
N ARG A 90 14.51 11.72 -50.23
CA ARG A 90 13.93 10.39 -50.05
C ARG A 90 14.59 9.60 -48.93
N GLN A 91 15.92 9.67 -48.82
CA GLN A 91 16.65 8.98 -47.75
C GLN A 91 16.29 9.53 -46.36
N ALA A 92 16.17 10.85 -46.22
CA ALA A 92 15.76 11.49 -44.97
C ALA A 92 14.32 11.10 -44.58
N LEU A 93 13.40 11.08 -45.55
CA LEU A 93 12.02 10.63 -45.34
C LEU A 93 11.95 9.16 -44.94
N ALA A 94 12.71 8.28 -45.59
CA ALA A 94 12.73 6.85 -45.23
C ALA A 94 13.20 6.63 -43.78
N ARG A 95 14.19 7.41 -43.31
CA ARG A 95 14.63 7.38 -41.90
C ARG A 95 13.57 7.95 -40.96
N MET A 96 12.84 8.96 -41.39
CA MET A 96 11.75 9.56 -40.62
C MET A 96 10.63 8.54 -40.36
N VAL A 97 10.23 7.77 -41.38
CA VAL A 97 9.21 6.70 -41.25
C VAL A 97 9.60 5.69 -40.17
N VAL A 98 10.85 5.24 -40.13
CA VAL A 98 11.33 4.30 -39.09
C VAL A 98 11.26 4.92 -37.69
N LEU A 99 11.53 6.22 -37.55
CA LEU A 99 11.41 6.93 -36.28
C LEU A 99 9.95 7.10 -35.87
N GLU A 100 9.04 7.35 -36.82
CA GLU A 100 7.60 7.42 -36.58
C GLU A 100 7.04 6.07 -36.11
N GLU A 101 7.47 4.96 -36.71
CA GLU A 101 7.14 3.60 -36.24
C GLU A 101 7.63 3.36 -34.80
N THR A 102 8.86 3.81 -34.51
CA THR A 102 9.43 3.72 -33.15
C THR A 102 8.60 4.55 -32.16
N LEU A 103 8.21 5.77 -32.55
CA LEU A 103 7.39 6.65 -31.73
C LEU A 103 6.01 6.03 -31.46
N ALA A 104 5.38 5.44 -32.48
CA ALA A 104 4.12 4.73 -32.37
C ALA A 104 4.17 3.53 -31.41
N GLY A 105 5.35 2.92 -31.23
CA GLY A 105 5.57 1.88 -30.21
C GLY A 105 5.72 2.44 -28.79
N ILE A 106 6.32 3.62 -28.63
CA ILE A 106 6.58 4.23 -27.31
C ILE A 106 5.34 4.89 -26.73
N GLU A 107 4.52 5.54 -27.55
CA GLU A 107 3.35 6.32 -27.09
C GLU A 107 2.34 5.49 -26.29
N PRO A 108 1.93 4.28 -26.71
CA PRO A 108 1.05 3.43 -25.92
C PRO A 108 1.66 3.04 -24.57
N ALA A 109 2.95 2.70 -24.56
CA ALA A 109 3.67 2.33 -23.34
C ALA A 109 3.76 3.52 -22.36
N LEU A 110 3.99 4.73 -22.88
CA LEU A 110 4.01 5.95 -22.07
C LEU A 110 2.65 6.25 -21.46
N ASN A 111 1.58 6.15 -22.25
CA ASN A 111 0.20 6.32 -21.77
C ASN A 111 -0.16 5.30 -20.69
N GLN A 112 0.17 4.03 -20.91
CA GLN A 112 -0.03 2.97 -19.92
C GLN A 112 0.79 3.21 -18.64
N GLY A 113 2.03 3.68 -18.79
CA GLY A 113 2.90 4.04 -17.66
C GLY A 113 2.31 5.18 -16.84
N GLN A 114 1.71 6.19 -17.50
CA GLN A 114 1.05 7.30 -16.82
C GLN A 114 -0.17 6.82 -16.00
N GLN A 115 -1.05 6.01 -16.58
CA GLN A 115 -2.18 5.41 -15.87
C GLN A 115 -1.71 4.58 -14.67
N THR A 116 -0.64 3.80 -14.85
CA THR A 116 -0.06 2.98 -13.77
C THR A 116 0.44 3.84 -12.60
N VAL A 117 1.11 4.96 -12.90
CA VAL A 117 1.57 5.91 -11.88
C VAL A 117 0.40 6.53 -11.12
N GLU A 118 -0.67 6.90 -11.82
CA GLU A 118 -1.89 7.47 -11.22
C GLU A 118 -2.56 6.45 -10.29
N ASP A 119 -2.75 5.22 -10.75
CA ASP A 119 -3.33 4.13 -9.95
C ASP A 119 -2.52 3.82 -8.69
N LEU A 120 -1.19 3.75 -8.82
CA LEU A 120 -0.31 3.47 -7.68
C LEU A 120 -0.31 4.62 -6.68
N ARG A 121 -0.39 5.87 -7.13
CA ARG A 121 -0.54 7.05 -6.25
C ARG A 121 -1.87 7.03 -5.51
N ALA A 122 -2.96 6.70 -6.18
CA ALA A 122 -4.27 6.57 -5.56
C ALA A 122 -4.27 5.48 -4.47
N LYS A 123 -3.73 4.30 -4.78
CA LYS A 123 -3.58 3.20 -3.81
C LYS A 123 -2.68 3.58 -2.63
N LEU A 124 -1.58 4.29 -2.87
CA LEU A 124 -0.71 4.79 -1.81
C LEU A 124 -1.44 5.79 -0.90
N SER A 125 -2.27 6.68 -1.47
CA SER A 125 -3.09 7.59 -0.68
C SER A 125 -4.03 6.82 0.25
N MET A 126 -4.77 5.85 -0.29
CA MET A 126 -5.66 5.00 0.51
C MET A 126 -4.92 4.30 1.65
N LEU A 127 -3.76 3.69 1.36
CA LEU A 127 -2.95 3.03 2.39
C LEU A 127 -2.47 3.98 3.49
N ARG A 128 -2.17 5.25 3.15
CA ARG A 128 -1.79 6.27 4.14
C ARG A 128 -2.96 6.69 5.00
N ASP A 129 -4.14 6.85 4.40
CA ASP A 129 -5.37 7.18 5.13
C ASP A 129 -5.75 6.05 6.08
N ASP A 130 -5.71 4.81 5.60
CA ASP A 130 -5.97 3.63 6.41
C ASP A 130 -4.96 3.48 7.58
N LEU A 131 -3.67 3.74 7.32
CA LEU A 131 -2.65 3.73 8.37
C LEU A 131 -2.93 4.82 9.43
N ARG A 132 -3.29 6.02 9.00
CA ARG A 132 -3.62 7.13 9.91
C ARG A 132 -4.82 6.77 10.78
N ASP A 133 -5.86 6.18 10.19
CA ASP A 133 -7.03 5.70 10.91
C ASP A 133 -6.67 4.59 11.92
N ALA A 134 -5.83 3.65 11.51
CA ALA A 134 -5.33 2.59 12.39
C ALA A 134 -4.52 3.15 13.57
N GLN A 135 -3.63 4.11 13.33
CA GLN A 135 -2.84 4.79 14.37
C GLN A 135 -3.73 5.56 15.34
N ASN A 136 -4.74 6.30 14.84
CA ASN A 136 -5.70 7.02 15.67
C ASN A 136 -6.50 6.07 16.58
N ARG A 137 -6.89 4.90 16.06
CA ARG A 137 -7.69 3.91 16.80
C ARG A 137 -6.84 3.00 17.68
N GLN A 138 -5.53 2.92 17.45
CA GLN A 138 -4.61 2.03 18.17
C GLN A 138 -4.70 2.22 19.68
N GLY A 139 -4.62 3.47 20.16
CA GLY A 139 -4.65 3.77 21.59
C GLY A 139 -5.98 3.36 22.24
N ALA A 140 -7.11 3.66 21.59
CA ALA A 140 -8.43 3.27 22.07
C ALA A 140 -8.62 1.75 22.10
N LEU A 141 -8.12 1.04 21.09
CA LEU A 141 -8.15 -0.43 21.03
C LEU A 141 -7.33 -1.05 22.15
N ILE A 142 -6.10 -0.58 22.36
CA ILE A 142 -5.23 -1.07 23.44
C ILE A 142 -5.86 -0.80 24.81
N ALA A 143 -6.44 0.38 25.03
CA ALA A 143 -7.12 0.69 26.29
C ALA A 143 -8.33 -0.22 26.55
N ARG A 144 -9.14 -0.48 25.52
CA ARG A 144 -10.27 -1.43 25.61
C ARG A 144 -9.80 -2.85 25.95
N LEU A 145 -8.74 -3.32 25.29
CA LEU A 145 -8.14 -4.64 25.54
C LEU A 145 -7.61 -4.77 26.98
N ARG A 146 -6.96 -3.72 27.51
CA ARG A 146 -6.50 -3.68 28.91
C ARG A 146 -7.65 -3.75 29.90
N ASN A 147 -8.70 -2.96 29.67
CA ASN A 147 -9.86 -2.93 30.55
C ASN A 147 -10.58 -4.28 30.56
N ALA A 148 -10.72 -4.91 29.39
CA ALA A 148 -11.32 -6.23 29.28
C ALA A 148 -10.49 -7.33 29.97
N ARG A 149 -9.15 -7.33 29.84
CA ARG A 149 -8.27 -8.23 30.61
C ARG A 149 -8.43 -8.07 32.11
N ARG A 150 -8.42 -6.83 32.61
CA ARG A 150 -8.57 -6.56 34.04
C ARG A 150 -9.93 -7.01 34.58
N ALA A 151 -11.00 -6.80 33.81
CA ALA A 151 -12.31 -7.27 34.19
C ALA A 151 -12.35 -8.81 34.27
N ASP A 152 -11.73 -9.49 33.31
CA ASP A 152 -11.65 -10.95 33.29
C ASP A 152 -10.84 -11.53 34.47
N GLU A 153 -9.69 -10.92 34.77
CA GLU A 153 -8.88 -11.25 35.96
C GLU A 153 -9.66 -11.05 37.27
N GLN A 154 -10.39 -9.94 37.40
CA GLN A 154 -11.23 -9.67 38.58
C GLN A 154 -12.40 -10.66 38.70
N HIS A 155 -13.03 -11.03 37.59
CA HIS A 155 -14.07 -12.05 37.59
C HIS A 155 -13.53 -13.42 38.02
N ALA A 156 -12.33 -13.80 37.57
CA ALA A 156 -11.67 -15.03 38.00
C ALA A 156 -11.31 -15.02 39.50
N ASP A 157 -10.84 -13.89 40.03
CA ASP A 157 -10.46 -13.75 41.44
C ASP A 157 -11.68 -13.79 42.38
N VAL A 158 -12.78 -13.13 42.03
CA VAL A 158 -14.04 -13.16 42.81
C VAL A 158 -14.64 -14.58 42.87
N ILE A 159 -14.57 -15.34 41.78
CA ILE A 159 -14.97 -16.77 41.78
C ILE A 159 -14.01 -17.60 42.64
N GLY A 160 -12.72 -17.26 42.63
CA GLY A 160 -11.70 -17.86 43.47
C GLY A 160 -11.88 -17.57 44.96
N GLU A 161 -12.42 -16.41 45.34
CA GLU A 161 -12.62 -15.96 46.72
C GLU A 161 -13.98 -16.41 47.29
N HIS A 162 -15.02 -16.52 46.47
CA HIS A 162 -16.36 -17.05 46.82
C HIS A 162 -16.62 -18.47 46.29
N SER A 163 -15.59 -19.32 46.29
CA SER A 163 -15.79 -20.73 45.98
C SER A 163 -16.52 -21.42 47.14
N PRO A 164 -17.64 -22.12 46.91
CA PRO A 164 -18.34 -22.89 47.94
C PRO A 164 -17.40 -23.86 48.68
N VAL A 165 -16.36 -24.34 47.99
CA VAL A 165 -15.33 -25.23 48.54
C VAL A 165 -14.45 -24.51 49.58
N LYS A 166 -14.06 -23.26 49.33
CA LYS A 166 -13.28 -22.46 50.29
C LYS A 166 -14.15 -22.00 51.46
N ASP A 167 -15.41 -21.66 51.21
CA ASP A 167 -16.36 -21.27 52.26
C ASP A 167 -16.64 -22.44 53.21
N VAL A 168 -16.80 -23.66 52.69
CA VAL A 168 -16.93 -24.89 53.48
C VAL A 168 -15.66 -25.19 54.27
N GLN A 169 -14.48 -25.11 53.65
CA GLN A 169 -13.19 -25.33 54.36
C GLN A 169 -12.94 -24.30 55.46
N ASN A 170 -13.34 -23.05 55.26
CA ASN A 170 -13.23 -22.00 56.27
C ASN A 170 -14.26 -22.18 57.40
N LEU A 171 -15.44 -22.73 57.12
CA LEU A 171 -16.40 -23.12 58.15
C LEU A 171 -15.90 -24.28 59.01
N GLU A 172 -15.32 -25.31 58.39
CA GLU A 172 -14.77 -26.49 59.07
C GLU A 172 -13.64 -26.13 60.03
N ARG A 173 -12.75 -25.19 59.64
CA ARG A 173 -11.68 -24.68 60.51
C ARG A 173 -12.17 -23.83 61.69
N ARG A 174 -13.38 -23.28 61.63
CA ARG A 174 -13.98 -22.48 62.72
C ARG A 174 -14.74 -23.33 63.74
N LEU A 175 -14.99 -24.60 63.43
CA LEU A 175 -15.73 -25.56 64.26
C LEU A 175 -14.80 -26.54 65.02
N GLN A 176 -13.49 -26.40 64.88
CA GLN A 176 -12.45 -27.05 65.69
C GLN A 176 -11.85 -26.04 66.68
#